data_AF-A0A843GSB6-F1
#
_entry.id   AF-A0A843GSB6-F1
#
_cell.length_a   1.000
_cell.length_b   1.000
_cell.length_c   1.000
_cell.angle_alpha   90.00
_cell.angle_beta   90.00
_cell.angle_gamma   90.00
#
_symmetry.space_group_name_H-M   'P 1'
#
loop_
_entity.id
_entity.type
_entity.pdbx_description
1 polymer ?
#
loop_
_entity_poly.entity_id
_entity_poly.type
_entity_poly.pdbx_seq_one_letter_code
_entity_poly.pdbx_strand_id
1 'polypeptide(L)'
;MNNPDFKKLVLLSMQTLTNFPYIEEDFDALTNYELLCKVVEEMNKVIENQNTTNQSVIELYNAFNILKTFVDNYFENLNVQTEINHKLDEMAEDGSLLLLIKNYVDPIYQAYEDDINAEVNRIKAQVDGLASGSPLPASSTADMTETDRVYVNTSDGYLYYYDGTEWVQGWVYQATEDSTTLTNLVDTVNHIGEVNANLYVEDDDTHMNYYYSENTETHLLETNSDSTFWCGIVKIDGAGDYTLTSSGYNLYRLDADKKVINKVTATGSPKTITCSASTKYLGFSCKKARALPENFMVVKSDSLPETYIPYGFTLKDYIPLTETQKTEIAELVPDAEEKYVVASSGGDYTGIIEALTDLQGNENKKTITIMPGIYDLFEEYGGSEWHQAEENQTKNYHELCPFVPKNTTIVGVGEVVLRYRPTSSETTHHMCVQISPLNIQETCSIKNIKIDCDYCRYAIHIETGSDYINENILLENLNIKKLNNDGYPQAVGCGGTTGTVLTVNNCYIRGSLGSFSIHENGQNGQNGMNIFLKDSTFVKTSSDTTRFALRFSCTRQDNSHNVYINNCYFNNLSLSYESGQSLAKNKYNIIVTNCNNYDLDYNYNFDNENQILNYNTSILSITNRGTGNYN
;
A
#
# COMPACT_ATOMS: atom_id res chain seq x y z
N MET A 1 -49.27 2.64 20.47
CA MET A 1 -50.19 2.68 21.63
C MET A 1 -51.59 3.02 21.14
N ASN A 2 -52.60 2.45 21.80
CA ASN A 2 -54.00 2.38 21.41
C ASN A 2 -54.63 3.73 21.01
N ASN A 3 -55.32 3.75 19.87
CA ASN A 3 -56.24 4.81 19.46
C ASN A 3 -57.52 4.70 20.32
N PRO A 4 -57.86 5.69 21.16
CA PRO A 4 -59.12 5.65 21.89
C PRO A 4 -60.23 6.22 20.98
N ASP A 5 -61.04 5.30 20.47
CA ASP A 5 -62.26 5.54 19.71
C ASP A 5 -63.33 6.20 20.62
N PHE A 6 -63.29 7.53 20.78
CA PHE A 6 -64.25 8.29 21.59
C PHE A 6 -65.57 8.59 20.87
N LYS A 7 -66.24 7.53 20.40
CA LYS A 7 -67.53 7.61 19.70
C LYS A 7 -68.79 7.53 20.59
N LYS A 8 -68.69 7.88 21.88
CA LYS A 8 -69.84 7.80 22.81
C LYS A 8 -69.96 9.07 23.67
N LEU A 9 -70.63 10.08 23.13
CA LEU A 9 -71.23 11.16 23.93
C LEU A 9 -72.60 11.61 23.38
N VAL A 10 -73.30 10.70 22.69
CA VAL A 10 -74.72 10.85 22.38
C VAL A 10 -75.47 9.82 23.21
N LEU A 11 -76.54 10.27 23.87
CA LEU A 11 -77.38 9.58 24.88
C LEU A 11 -76.86 9.62 26.32
N LEU A 12 -76.86 10.80 26.94
CA LEU A 12 -77.28 10.85 28.34
C LEU A 12 -78.81 10.84 28.35
N SER A 13 -79.37 9.65 28.58
CA SER A 13 -80.80 9.41 28.74
C SER A 13 -81.42 10.33 29.79
N MET A 14 -82.64 10.79 29.55
CA MET A 14 -83.51 11.61 30.41
C MET A 14 -83.80 11.06 31.83
N GLN A 15 -83.04 10.08 32.33
CA GLN A 15 -83.25 9.43 33.63
C GLN A 15 -82.78 10.26 34.84
N THR A 16 -82.00 11.33 34.65
CA THR A 16 -81.56 12.20 35.77
C THR A 16 -82.63 13.18 36.23
N LEU A 17 -83.73 13.35 35.49
CA LEU A 17 -84.85 14.23 35.87
C LEU A 17 -85.86 13.56 36.81
N THR A 18 -85.89 12.23 36.89
CA THR A 18 -86.87 11.51 37.72
C THR A 18 -86.54 11.49 39.22
N ASN A 19 -85.34 11.94 39.62
CA ASN A 19 -84.85 11.83 41.00
C ASN A 19 -84.37 13.17 41.61
N PHE A 20 -84.95 14.32 41.23
CA PHE A 20 -84.75 15.57 41.97
C PHE A 20 -85.89 15.77 42.98
N PRO A 21 -85.70 15.49 44.28
CA PRO A 21 -86.67 15.84 45.29
C PRO A 21 -86.36 17.28 45.77
N TYR A 22 -87.34 18.17 45.59
CA TYR A 22 -87.43 19.53 46.14
C TYR A 22 -86.50 20.61 45.57
N ILE A 23 -87.11 21.54 44.82
CA ILE A 23 -86.92 23.00 45.00
C ILE A 23 -88.30 23.66 44.77
N GLU A 24 -89.21 23.52 45.73
CA GLU A 24 -90.33 24.44 45.91
C GLU A 24 -89.86 25.41 47.01
N GLU A 25 -89.55 26.66 46.64
CA GLU A 25 -89.87 27.87 47.42
C GLU A 25 -89.27 29.16 46.84
N ASP A 26 -88.41 29.13 45.81
CA ASP A 26 -87.84 30.36 45.21
C ASP A 26 -87.82 30.42 43.66
N PHE A 27 -88.58 29.58 42.95
CA PHE A 27 -88.65 29.58 41.47
C PHE A 27 -90.04 30.00 40.92
N ASP A 28 -90.58 31.13 41.38
CA ASP A 28 -91.88 31.65 40.92
C ASP A 28 -91.90 32.25 39.48
N ALA A 29 -90.91 31.96 38.63
CA ALA A 29 -90.81 32.58 37.30
C ALA A 29 -90.45 31.65 36.13
N LEU A 30 -90.10 30.37 36.34
CA LEU A 30 -89.71 29.45 35.27
C LEU A 30 -90.32 28.06 35.49
N THR A 31 -90.99 27.53 34.47
CA THR A 31 -91.50 26.15 34.46
C THR A 31 -90.36 25.13 34.50
N ASN A 32 -90.62 23.92 35.02
CA ASN A 32 -89.64 22.81 35.03
C ASN A 32 -89.04 22.52 33.63
N TYR A 33 -89.81 22.81 32.57
CA TYR A 33 -89.35 22.69 31.19
C TYR A 33 -88.32 23.78 30.82
N GLU A 34 -88.56 25.03 31.21
CA GLU A 34 -87.61 26.14 30.97
C GLU A 34 -86.32 25.96 31.78
N LEU A 35 -86.41 25.41 33.00
CA LEU A 35 -85.23 25.04 33.78
C LEU A 35 -84.41 23.94 33.08
N LEU A 36 -85.07 22.91 32.54
CA LEU A 36 -84.43 21.86 31.76
C LEU A 36 -83.75 22.42 30.50
N CYS A 37 -84.43 23.30 29.75
CA CYS A 37 -83.83 23.94 28.57
C CYS A 37 -82.57 24.73 28.93
N LYS A 38 -82.56 25.47 30.04
CA LYS A 38 -81.37 26.20 30.52
C LYS A 38 -80.24 25.25 30.92
N VAL A 39 -80.55 24.14 31.60
CA VAL A 39 -79.54 23.13 31.95
C VAL A 39 -78.93 22.49 30.70
N VAL A 40 -79.74 22.16 29.69
CA VAL A 40 -79.26 21.61 28.42
C VAL A 40 -78.39 22.63 27.67
N GLU A 41 -78.77 23.90 27.67
CA GLU A 41 -77.97 24.98 27.07
C GLU A 41 -76.60 25.11 27.74
N GLU A 42 -76.54 25.11 29.07
CA GLU A 42 -75.28 25.14 29.82
C GLU A 42 -74.45 23.87 29.62
N MET A 43 -75.08 22.70 29.53
CA MET A 43 -74.39 21.45 29.18
C MET A 43 -73.76 21.51 27.78
N ASN A 44 -74.44 22.08 26.79
CA ASN A 44 -73.89 22.27 25.46
C ASN A 44 -72.67 23.21 25.48
N LYS A 45 -72.72 24.31 26.24
CA LYS A 45 -71.58 25.21 26.45
C LYS A 45 -70.39 24.48 27.09
N VAL A 46 -70.64 23.63 28.08
CA VAL A 46 -69.61 22.80 28.72
C VAL A 46 -68.99 21.82 27.71
N ILE A 47 -69.80 21.17 26.88
CA ILE A 47 -69.33 20.25 25.84
C ILE A 47 -68.46 20.99 24.80
N GLU A 48 -68.87 22.16 24.33
CA GLU A 48 -68.09 22.97 23.41
C GLU A 48 -66.73 23.36 24.01
N ASN A 49 -66.72 23.86 25.26
CA ASN A 49 -65.48 24.20 25.97
C ASN A 49 -64.58 22.97 26.17
N GLN A 50 -65.15 21.81 26.45
CA GLN A 50 -64.41 20.55 26.59
C GLN A 50 -63.76 20.14 25.26
N ASN A 51 -64.47 20.29 24.13
CA ASN A 51 -63.94 20.00 22.80
C ASN A 51 -62.80 20.95 22.43
N THR A 52 -62.93 22.25 22.70
CA THR A 52 -61.85 23.23 22.50
C THR A 52 -60.63 22.89 23.37
N THR A 53 -60.85 22.52 24.63
CA THR A 53 -59.76 22.13 25.55
C THR A 53 -59.03 20.89 25.04
N ASN A 54 -59.76 19.87 24.57
CA ASN A 54 -59.17 18.67 24.00
C ASN A 54 -58.30 18.98 22.77
N GLN A 55 -58.76 19.88 21.91
CA GLN A 55 -57.99 20.31 20.74
C GLN A 55 -56.69 21.01 21.14
N SER A 56 -56.72 21.92 22.12
CA SER A 56 -55.52 22.58 22.63
C SER A 56 -54.52 21.61 23.28
N VAL A 57 -55.01 20.57 23.97
CA VAL A 57 -54.14 19.52 24.56
C VAL A 57 -53.44 18.71 23.46
N ILE A 58 -54.12 18.38 22.37
CA ILE A 58 -53.53 17.68 21.22
C ILE A 58 -52.44 18.53 20.57
N GLU A 59 -52.71 19.82 20.34
CA GLU A 59 -51.74 20.75 19.75
C GLU A 59 -50.49 20.91 20.65
N LEU A 60 -50.69 21.03 21.96
CA LEU A 60 -49.61 21.11 22.93
C LEU A 60 -48.76 19.83 22.95
N TYR A 61 -49.41 18.67 22.92
CA TYR A 61 -48.72 17.37 22.88
C TYR A 61 -47.86 17.23 21.61
N ASN A 62 -48.39 17.67 20.46
CA ASN A 62 -47.64 17.66 19.20
C ASN A 62 -46.44 18.61 19.24
N ALA A 63 -46.62 19.84 19.73
CA ALA A 63 -45.54 20.81 19.90
C ALA A 63 -44.45 20.30 20.84
N PHE A 64 -44.83 19.66 21.95
CA PHE A 64 -43.91 19.04 22.89
C PHE A 64 -43.06 17.95 22.22
N ASN A 65 -43.67 17.05 21.44
CA ASN A 65 -42.92 15.98 20.76
C ASN A 65 -41.95 16.51 19.70
N ILE A 66 -42.32 17.58 18.99
CA ILE A 66 -41.42 18.25 18.04
C ILE A 66 -40.20 18.82 18.80
N LEU A 67 -40.44 19.56 19.89
CA LEU A 67 -39.36 20.14 20.68
C LEU A 67 -38.45 19.07 21.29
N LYS A 68 -39.04 18.01 21.85
CA LYS A 68 -38.29 16.87 22.38
C LYS A 68 -37.39 16.25 21.32
N THR A 69 -37.92 15.99 20.14
CA THR A 69 -37.15 15.43 19.00
C THR A 69 -36.00 16.36 18.61
N PHE A 70 -36.24 17.67 18.55
CA PHE A 70 -35.18 18.65 18.28
C PHE A 70 -34.07 18.61 19.34
N VAL A 71 -34.42 18.58 20.63
CA VAL A 71 -33.46 18.55 21.73
C VAL A 71 -32.66 17.25 21.76
N ASP A 72 -33.32 16.11 21.58
CA ASP A 72 -32.66 14.79 21.56
C ASP A 72 -31.62 14.72 20.42
N ASN A 73 -31.93 15.30 19.26
CA ASN A 73 -31.07 15.26 18.08
C ASN A 73 -30.07 16.43 17.99
N TYR A 74 -30.12 17.41 18.91
CA TYR A 74 -29.34 18.65 18.82
C TYR A 74 -27.84 18.37 18.90
N PHE A 75 -27.41 17.50 19.82
CA PHE A 75 -26.00 17.15 20.00
C PHE A 75 -25.53 16.02 19.07
N GLU A 76 -26.45 15.20 18.55
CA GLU A 76 -26.12 14.11 17.62
C GLU A 76 -25.70 14.64 16.24
N ASN A 77 -26.10 15.86 15.89
CA ASN A 77 -25.78 16.50 14.60
C ASN A 77 -24.93 17.77 14.75
N LEU A 78 -24.39 18.04 15.96
CA LEU A 78 -23.60 19.24 16.19
C LEU A 78 -22.16 19.05 15.67
N ASN A 79 -21.95 19.36 14.40
CA ASN A 79 -20.63 19.42 13.79
C ASN A 79 -19.98 20.78 14.11
N VAL A 80 -19.21 20.86 15.20
CA VAL A 80 -18.44 22.06 15.59
C VAL A 80 -17.08 22.17 14.89
N GLN A 81 -16.77 21.26 13.96
CA GLN A 81 -15.46 21.20 13.33
C GLN A 81 -15.15 22.46 12.54
N THR A 82 -16.16 23.06 11.89
CA THR A 82 -16.01 24.31 11.14
C THR A 82 -15.60 25.47 12.05
N GLU A 83 -16.26 25.63 13.19
CA GLU A 83 -15.94 26.69 14.16
C GLU A 83 -14.58 26.47 14.84
N ILE A 84 -14.20 25.21 15.09
CA ILE A 84 -12.86 24.87 15.59
C ILE A 84 -11.80 25.20 14.54
N ASN A 85 -12.01 24.80 13.29
CA ASN A 85 -11.08 25.08 12.19
C ASN A 85 -10.93 26.59 12.01
N HIS A 86 -12.04 27.34 11.98
CA HIS A 86 -11.99 28.80 11.92
C HIS A 86 -11.19 29.39 13.08
N LYS A 87 -11.32 28.84 14.29
CA LYS A 87 -10.54 29.33 15.43
C LYS A 87 -9.05 29.00 15.31
N LEU A 88 -8.71 27.81 14.81
CA LEU A 88 -7.32 27.43 14.56
C LEU A 88 -6.71 28.27 13.43
N ASP A 89 -7.48 28.59 12.40
CA ASP A 89 -7.08 29.46 11.29
C ASP A 89 -6.81 30.89 11.80
N GLU A 90 -7.71 31.46 12.61
CA GLU A 90 -7.49 32.75 13.29
C GLU A 90 -6.21 32.73 14.12
N MET A 91 -5.99 31.66 14.90
CA MET A 91 -4.80 31.53 15.74
C MET A 91 -3.51 31.31 14.94
N ALA A 92 -3.61 30.68 13.76
CA ALA A 92 -2.50 30.53 12.83
C ALA A 92 -2.17 31.88 12.17
N GLU A 93 -3.18 32.64 11.73
CA GLU A 93 -3.04 33.93 11.09
C GLU A 93 -2.47 35.01 12.05
N ASP A 94 -2.93 35.03 13.30
CA ASP A 94 -2.45 35.99 14.31
C ASP A 94 -1.17 35.54 15.05
N GLY A 95 -0.70 34.32 14.78
CA GLY A 95 0.50 33.73 15.37
C GLY A 95 0.36 33.26 16.82
N SER A 96 -0.82 33.33 17.43
CA SER A 96 -1.07 32.83 18.79
C SER A 96 -0.95 31.31 18.88
N LEU A 97 -1.25 30.58 17.80
CA LEU A 97 -1.03 29.13 17.71
C LEU A 97 0.47 28.81 17.81
N LEU A 98 1.31 29.57 17.11
CA LEU A 98 2.76 29.43 17.17
C LEU A 98 3.29 29.66 18.59
N LEU A 99 2.81 30.71 19.27
CA LEU A 99 3.16 31.00 20.67
C LEU A 99 2.82 29.84 21.62
N LEU A 100 1.73 29.10 21.36
CA LEU A 100 1.31 27.96 22.15
C LEU A 100 2.26 26.77 21.99
N ILE A 101 2.68 26.49 20.76
CA ILE A 101 3.51 25.32 20.41
C ILE A 101 5.01 25.59 20.53
N LYS A 102 5.43 26.86 20.56
CA LYS A 102 6.83 27.30 20.58
C LYS A 102 7.66 26.63 21.68
N ASN A 103 7.10 26.48 22.88
CA ASN A 103 7.79 25.84 24.01
C ASN A 103 8.15 24.37 23.77
N TYR A 104 7.50 23.71 22.80
CA TYR A 104 7.75 22.33 22.43
C TYR A 104 8.66 22.22 21.20
N VAL A 105 8.62 23.19 20.30
CA VAL A 105 9.39 23.18 19.04
C VAL A 105 10.78 23.78 19.23
N ASP A 106 10.93 24.85 20.02
CA ASP A 106 12.22 25.53 20.20
C ASP A 106 13.35 24.62 20.74
N PRO A 107 13.11 23.74 21.74
CA PRO A 107 14.16 22.82 22.21
C PRO A 107 14.59 21.82 21.14
N ILE A 108 13.66 21.39 20.29
CA ILE A 108 13.92 20.47 19.19
C ILE A 108 14.77 21.18 18.12
N TYR A 109 14.38 22.40 17.75
CA TYR A 109 15.13 23.21 16.79
C TYR A 109 16.57 23.48 17.25
N GLN A 110 16.75 23.81 18.53
CA GLN A 110 18.08 24.05 19.08
C GLN A 110 18.97 22.81 19.11
N ALA A 111 18.41 21.63 19.42
CA ALA A 111 19.17 20.38 19.34
C ALA A 111 19.64 20.09 17.91
N TYR A 112 18.80 20.32 16.90
CA TYR A 112 19.18 20.19 15.50
C TYR A 112 20.25 21.20 15.07
N GLU A 113 20.14 22.45 15.51
CA GLU A 113 21.10 23.51 15.20
C GLU A 113 22.49 23.19 15.76
N ASP A 114 22.55 22.65 16.99
CA ASP A 114 23.81 22.21 17.62
C ASP A 114 24.47 21.05 16.87
N ASP A 115 23.70 20.03 16.48
CA ASP A 115 24.20 18.87 15.73
C ASP A 115 24.73 19.25 14.34
N ILE A 116 24.00 20.13 13.63
CA ILE A 116 24.44 20.64 12.31
C ILE A 116 25.75 21.41 12.44
N ASN A 117 25.87 22.27 13.45
CA ASN A 117 27.08 23.06 13.66
C ASN A 117 28.29 22.18 14.01
N ALA A 118 28.09 21.07 14.75
CA ALA A 118 29.16 20.11 15.03
C ALA A 118 29.68 19.45 13.74
N GLU A 119 28.79 19.01 12.87
CA GLU A 119 29.17 18.31 11.63
C GLU A 119 29.82 19.26 10.61
N VAL A 120 29.32 20.49 10.47
CA VAL A 120 29.95 21.53 9.63
C VAL A 120 31.40 21.78 10.03
N ASN A 121 31.69 21.80 11.33
CA ASN A 121 33.05 21.99 11.83
C ASN A 121 33.95 20.78 11.55
N ARG A 122 33.41 19.55 11.62
CA ARG A 122 34.12 18.33 11.25
C ARG A 122 34.50 18.32 9.77
N ILE A 123 33.56 18.67 8.90
CA ILE A 123 33.78 18.73 7.44
C ILE A 123 34.83 19.78 7.09
N LYS A 124 34.79 20.97 7.70
CA LYS A 124 35.82 22.00 7.49
C LYS A 124 37.23 21.48 7.79
N ALA A 125 37.40 20.74 8.88
CA ALA A 125 38.70 20.14 9.22
C ALA A 125 39.18 19.12 8.18
N GLN A 126 38.27 18.33 7.60
CA GLN A 126 38.59 17.38 6.52
C GLN A 126 38.97 18.09 5.22
N VAL A 127 38.24 19.15 4.86
CA VAL A 127 38.52 19.97 3.67
C VAL A 127 39.85 20.70 3.79
N ASP A 128 40.19 21.24 4.96
CA ASP A 128 41.49 21.87 5.22
C ASP A 128 42.64 20.86 5.11
N GLY A 129 42.40 19.59 5.48
CA GLY A 129 43.33 18.49 5.26
C GLY A 129 43.56 18.18 3.77
N LEU A 130 42.47 18.14 2.98
CA LEU A 130 42.51 17.90 1.52
C LEU A 130 43.16 19.05 0.73
N ALA A 131 43.13 20.27 1.27
CA ALA A 131 43.75 21.45 0.64
C ALA A 131 45.28 21.49 0.78
N SER A 132 45.91 20.55 1.50
CA SER A 132 47.34 20.57 1.83
C SER A 132 48.28 19.90 0.78
N GLY A 133 48.14 20.30 -0.49
CA GLY A 133 49.15 20.07 -1.55
C GLY A 133 49.03 18.74 -2.31
N SER A 134 49.53 18.74 -3.55
CA SER A 134 49.51 17.57 -4.45
C SER A 134 50.09 16.32 -3.77
N PRO A 135 49.55 15.12 -4.07
CA PRO A 135 50.02 13.87 -3.46
C PRO A 135 51.53 13.68 -3.62
N LEU A 136 52.20 13.26 -2.55
CA LEU A 136 53.64 13.02 -2.56
C LEU A 136 53.96 11.71 -3.27
N PRO A 137 54.91 11.65 -4.21
CA PRO A 137 55.29 10.39 -4.83
C PRO A 137 56.06 9.50 -3.84
N ALA A 138 55.68 8.22 -3.76
CA ALA A 138 56.38 7.16 -3.03
C ALA A 138 56.57 5.95 -3.96
N SER A 139 57.63 5.15 -3.75
CA SER A 139 57.88 3.96 -4.58
C SER A 139 57.25 2.69 -4.02
N SER A 140 56.86 2.73 -2.74
CA SER A 140 56.22 1.67 -1.97
C SER A 140 55.55 2.25 -0.72
N THR A 141 54.68 1.50 -0.05
CA THR A 141 54.08 1.89 1.24
C THR A 141 55.11 2.07 2.36
N ALA A 142 56.29 1.45 2.25
CA ALA A 142 57.38 1.63 3.21
C ALA A 142 58.02 3.03 3.15
N ASP A 143 57.89 3.72 2.01
CA ASP A 143 58.46 5.06 1.81
C ASP A 143 57.49 6.18 2.26
N MET A 144 56.27 5.82 2.65
CA MET A 144 55.22 6.73 3.12
C MET A 144 55.38 6.93 4.63
N THR A 145 55.73 8.15 5.04
CA THR A 145 56.16 8.44 6.42
C THR A 145 55.38 9.57 7.08
N GLU A 146 54.79 10.49 6.30
CA GLU A 146 53.95 11.58 6.80
C GLU A 146 52.48 11.14 6.84
N THR A 147 52.02 10.66 8.00
CA THR A 147 50.68 10.07 8.18
C THR A 147 49.51 11.05 8.01
N ASP A 148 49.79 12.35 7.90
CA ASP A 148 48.85 13.43 7.61
C ASP A 148 48.81 13.80 6.12
N ARG A 149 49.57 13.10 5.26
CA ARG A 149 49.65 13.33 3.82
C ARG A 149 49.03 12.19 3.02
N VAL A 150 48.66 12.52 1.78
CA VAL A 150 48.32 11.55 0.74
C VAL A 150 49.54 11.32 -0.15
N TYR A 151 49.86 10.06 -0.40
CA TYR A 151 50.93 9.64 -1.32
C TYR A 151 50.36 9.10 -2.62
N VAL A 152 51.10 9.21 -3.72
CA VAL A 152 50.91 8.39 -4.93
C VAL A 152 52.01 7.35 -4.99
N ASN A 153 51.65 6.07 -4.97
CA ASN A 153 52.62 5.01 -5.16
C ASN A 153 52.93 4.88 -6.65
N THR A 154 54.14 5.25 -7.05
CA THR A 154 54.56 5.27 -8.46
C THR A 154 54.69 3.89 -9.07
N SER A 155 54.73 2.82 -8.26
CA SER A 155 54.84 1.45 -8.76
C SER A 155 53.49 0.81 -9.13
N ASP A 156 52.38 1.27 -8.55
CA ASP A 156 51.03 0.76 -8.86
C ASP A 156 50.06 1.84 -9.38
N GLY A 157 50.40 3.13 -9.25
CA GLY A 157 49.61 4.27 -9.71
C GLY A 157 48.49 4.72 -8.77
N TYR A 158 48.37 4.13 -7.58
CA TYR A 158 47.31 4.43 -6.62
C TYR A 158 47.71 5.51 -5.62
N LEU A 159 46.70 6.23 -5.14
CA LEU A 159 46.82 7.08 -3.96
C LEU A 159 46.78 6.22 -2.70
N TYR A 160 47.50 6.64 -1.67
CA TYR A 160 47.51 6.01 -0.37
C TYR A 160 47.38 7.08 0.71
N TYR A 161 46.54 6.82 1.70
CA TYR A 161 46.39 7.66 2.90
C TYR A 161 46.49 6.79 4.15
N TYR A 162 46.86 7.40 5.27
CA TYR A 162 46.95 6.70 6.54
C TYR A 162 45.63 6.80 7.29
N ASP A 163 45.03 5.67 7.67
CA ASP A 163 43.73 5.64 8.35
C ASP A 163 43.82 5.79 9.88
N GLY A 164 45.04 5.98 10.40
CA GLY A 164 45.35 5.98 11.83
C GLY A 164 45.98 4.66 12.32
N THR A 165 45.96 3.61 11.49
CA THR A 165 46.55 2.30 11.79
C THR A 165 47.48 1.79 10.69
N GLU A 166 47.08 1.89 9.42
CA GLU A 166 47.86 1.42 8.28
C GLU A 166 47.72 2.32 7.04
N TRP A 167 48.58 2.08 6.04
CA TRP A 167 48.48 2.75 4.74
C TRP A 167 47.43 2.04 3.89
N VAL A 168 46.33 2.75 3.61
CA VAL A 168 45.20 2.23 2.85
C VAL A 168 45.29 2.69 1.40
N GLN A 169 45.16 1.74 0.47
CA GLN A 169 45.11 2.01 -0.97
C GLN A 169 43.76 2.68 -1.32
N GLY A 170 43.84 3.84 -1.97
CA GLY A 170 42.72 4.63 -2.48
C GLY A 170 42.54 4.49 -3.99
N TRP A 171 42.21 5.59 -4.68
CA TRP A 171 41.94 5.61 -6.12
C TRP A 171 43.21 5.76 -6.97
N VAL A 172 43.10 5.47 -8.28
CA VAL A 172 44.18 5.69 -9.24
C VAL A 172 44.42 7.19 -9.45
N TYR A 173 45.66 7.64 -9.28
CA TYR A 173 46.04 9.04 -9.48
C TYR A 173 45.92 9.40 -10.97
N GLN A 174 45.21 10.49 -11.28
CA GLN A 174 44.88 10.97 -12.63
C GLN A 174 43.83 10.15 -13.43
N ALA A 175 42.99 9.35 -12.79
CA ALA A 175 41.76 8.90 -13.43
C ALA A 175 40.83 10.11 -13.63
N THR A 176 40.52 10.46 -14.89
CA THR A 176 39.50 11.47 -15.20
C THR A 176 38.12 10.88 -14.99
N GLU A 177 37.53 11.14 -13.83
CA GLU A 177 36.07 11.06 -13.62
C GLU A 177 35.54 12.41 -13.10
N ASP A 178 34.45 12.84 -13.71
CA ASP A 178 33.82 14.16 -13.61
C ASP A 178 33.17 14.36 -12.23
N SER A 179 33.72 15.26 -11.41
CA SER A 179 33.45 15.33 -9.96
C SER A 179 32.27 16.24 -9.56
N THR A 180 31.21 16.33 -10.36
CA THR A 180 30.10 17.29 -10.10
C THR A 180 28.93 16.74 -9.28
N THR A 181 28.99 15.55 -8.69
CA THR A 181 27.79 14.88 -8.12
C THR A 181 27.82 14.50 -6.63
N LEU A 182 28.88 14.72 -5.87
CA LEU A 182 28.95 14.18 -4.50
C LEU A 182 28.24 15.01 -3.40
N THR A 183 28.02 16.31 -3.58
CA THR A 183 27.53 17.16 -2.48
C THR A 183 26.00 17.06 -2.25
N ASN A 184 25.24 16.44 -3.16
CA ASN A 184 23.78 16.34 -3.04
C ASN A 184 23.27 15.01 -2.48
N LEU A 185 24.15 14.04 -2.20
CA LEU A 185 23.72 12.69 -1.79
C LEU A 185 23.48 12.55 -0.28
N VAL A 186 24.21 13.28 0.57
CA VAL A 186 24.22 13.01 2.01
C VAL A 186 22.98 13.60 2.72
N ASP A 187 22.44 14.73 2.23
CA ASP A 187 21.23 15.34 2.81
C ASP A 187 19.93 14.67 2.34
N THR A 188 19.96 13.92 1.23
CA THR A 188 18.79 13.24 0.68
C THR A 188 18.51 11.89 1.37
N VAL A 189 19.52 11.27 2.00
CA VAL A 189 19.40 9.91 2.57
C VAL A 189 18.61 9.87 3.88
N ASN A 190 18.44 10.99 4.59
CA ASN A 190 17.84 11.02 5.93
C ASN A 190 16.35 11.41 5.99
N HIS A 191 15.58 11.40 4.87
CA HIS A 191 14.19 11.87 4.89
C HIS A 191 13.12 11.08 4.12
N ILE A 192 13.38 9.87 3.61
CA ILE A 192 12.53 9.31 2.52
C ILE A 192 11.68 8.10 2.94
N GLY A 193 11.91 7.49 4.10
CA GLY A 193 11.05 6.41 4.63
C GLY A 193 11.78 5.53 5.63
N GLU A 194 11.02 4.70 6.34
CA GLU A 194 11.50 3.81 7.37
C GLU A 194 11.36 2.35 6.90
N VAL A 195 12.45 1.59 6.97
CA VAL A 195 12.34 0.13 6.98
C VAL A 195 11.49 -0.22 8.20
N ASN A 196 10.29 -0.73 7.96
CA ASN A 196 9.38 -1.11 9.03
C ASN A 196 10.06 -2.14 9.91
N ALA A 197 9.93 -1.96 11.21
CA ALA A 197 10.45 -2.90 12.18
C ALA A 197 9.79 -4.28 12.09
N ASN A 198 8.65 -4.40 11.39
CA ASN A 198 7.98 -5.69 11.17
C ASN A 198 8.74 -6.53 10.14
N LEU A 199 9.22 -7.67 10.60
CA LEU A 199 9.97 -8.69 9.88
C LEU A 199 9.08 -9.77 9.27
N TYR A 200 7.82 -9.87 9.68
CA TYR A 200 6.91 -10.90 9.18
C TYR A 200 6.12 -10.44 7.96
N VAL A 201 6.26 -11.19 6.88
CA VAL A 201 5.41 -11.12 5.69
C VAL A 201 4.69 -12.45 5.54
N GLU A 202 3.40 -12.40 5.18
CA GLU A 202 2.67 -13.59 4.74
C GLU A 202 3.37 -14.16 3.50
N ASP A 203 3.87 -15.39 3.54
CA ASP A 203 4.60 -16.00 2.43
C ASP A 203 4.27 -17.50 2.27
N ASP A 204 5.06 -18.23 1.49
CA ASP A 204 4.83 -19.66 1.24
C ASP A 204 5.04 -20.52 2.51
N ASP A 205 5.75 -20.00 3.54
CA ASP A 205 5.86 -20.63 4.85
C ASP A 205 4.66 -20.28 5.76
N THR A 206 3.73 -19.44 5.31
CA THR A 206 2.48 -19.16 6.02
C THR A 206 1.40 -20.18 5.65
N HIS A 207 0.95 -20.95 6.64
CA HIS A 207 -0.05 -22.01 6.43
C HIS A 207 -1.28 -21.80 7.30
N MET A 208 -2.44 -21.63 6.65
CA MET A 208 -3.74 -21.50 7.31
C MET A 208 -4.32 -22.85 7.68
N ASN A 209 -4.91 -22.95 8.88
CA ASN A 209 -5.41 -24.21 9.47
C ASN A 209 -4.31 -25.21 9.85
N TYR A 210 -3.11 -24.73 10.17
CA TYR A 210 -2.00 -25.58 10.59
C TYR A 210 -1.27 -25.00 11.81
N TYR A 211 -0.57 -25.88 12.53
CA TYR A 211 0.46 -25.54 13.51
C TYR A 211 1.73 -26.35 13.28
N TYR A 212 2.87 -25.87 13.80
CA TYR A 212 4.16 -26.54 13.66
C TYR A 212 4.48 -27.48 14.82
N SER A 213 4.96 -28.68 14.50
CA SER A 213 5.72 -29.57 15.37
C SER A 213 7.15 -29.75 14.86
N GLU A 214 8.08 -30.13 15.73
CA GLU A 214 9.42 -30.55 15.32
C GLU A 214 9.42 -32.05 15.01
N ASN A 215 9.98 -32.44 13.86
CA ASN A 215 10.41 -33.81 13.60
C ASN A 215 11.73 -34.07 14.32
N THR A 216 11.73 -34.98 15.28
CA THR A 216 12.91 -35.23 16.14
C THR A 216 14.07 -35.93 15.44
N GLU A 217 13.87 -36.50 14.26
CA GLU A 217 14.93 -37.17 13.48
C GLU A 217 15.63 -36.21 12.52
N THR A 218 14.85 -35.37 11.82
CA THR A 218 15.37 -34.43 10.81
C THR A 218 15.64 -33.05 11.39
N HIS A 219 15.09 -32.75 12.56
CA HIS A 219 15.01 -31.41 13.17
C HIS A 219 14.32 -30.38 12.26
N LEU A 220 13.45 -30.80 11.35
CA LEU A 220 12.64 -29.89 10.54
C LEU A 220 11.27 -29.65 11.17
N LEU A 221 10.64 -28.52 10.82
CA LEU A 221 9.26 -28.26 11.20
C LEU A 221 8.30 -29.01 10.27
N GLU A 222 7.28 -29.62 10.85
CA GLU A 222 6.18 -30.29 10.16
C GLU A 222 4.87 -29.57 10.46
N THR A 223 4.01 -29.45 9.44
CA THR A 223 2.68 -28.87 9.57
C THR A 223 1.67 -29.93 10.01
N ASN A 224 0.87 -29.58 11.01
CA ASN A 224 -0.21 -30.42 11.51
C ASN A 224 -1.53 -29.67 11.38
N SER A 225 -2.54 -30.30 10.80
CA SER A 225 -3.81 -29.65 10.54
C SER A 225 -4.58 -29.37 11.84
N ASP A 226 -4.98 -28.10 12.01
CA ASP A 226 -5.88 -27.63 13.06
C ASP A 226 -6.51 -26.31 12.62
N SER A 227 -7.84 -26.30 12.47
CA SER A 227 -8.59 -25.13 11.98
C SER A 227 -8.50 -23.90 12.89
N THR A 228 -8.06 -24.08 14.14
CA THR A 228 -7.90 -23.01 15.14
C THR A 228 -6.66 -22.16 14.90
N PHE A 229 -5.66 -22.70 14.19
CA PHE A 229 -4.34 -22.11 14.07
C PHE A 229 -3.99 -21.71 12.65
N TRP A 230 -2.96 -20.89 12.56
CA TRP A 230 -2.11 -20.75 11.41
C TRP A 230 -0.65 -20.74 11.89
N CYS A 231 0.29 -21.02 11.01
CA CYS A 231 1.71 -21.00 11.33
C CYS A 231 2.51 -20.26 10.26
N GLY A 232 3.70 -19.77 10.64
CA GLY A 232 4.58 -19.01 9.76
C GLY A 232 6.04 -19.15 10.18
N ILE A 233 6.94 -18.89 9.25
CA ILE A 233 8.38 -18.76 9.50
C ILE A 233 8.80 -17.35 9.15
N VAL A 234 9.63 -16.73 9.98
CA VAL A 234 10.16 -15.39 9.73
C VAL A 234 11.69 -15.41 9.80
N LYS A 235 12.34 -14.79 8.81
CA LYS A 235 13.79 -14.58 8.83
C LYS A 235 14.14 -13.46 9.80
N ILE A 236 15.21 -13.66 10.58
CA ILE A 236 15.71 -12.66 11.51
C ILE A 236 17.14 -12.24 11.17
N ASP A 237 17.50 -11.02 11.56
CA ASP A 237 18.73 -10.32 11.18
C ASP A 237 19.89 -10.51 12.19
N GLY A 238 19.71 -11.30 13.25
CA GLY A 238 20.81 -11.67 14.14
C GLY A 238 20.40 -12.01 15.57
N ALA A 239 21.34 -11.80 16.50
CA ALA A 239 21.05 -11.93 17.92
C ALA A 239 20.22 -10.73 18.41
N GLY A 240 19.41 -10.94 19.44
CA GLY A 240 18.58 -9.90 20.05
C GLY A 240 17.21 -10.42 20.48
N ASP A 241 16.40 -9.52 21.03
CA ASP A 241 15.03 -9.81 21.42
C ASP A 241 14.08 -9.55 20.25
N TYR A 242 13.16 -10.49 20.05
CA TYR A 242 12.14 -10.42 19.01
C TYR A 242 10.76 -10.57 19.65
N THR A 243 9.86 -9.63 19.39
CA THR A 243 8.49 -9.65 19.92
C THR A 243 7.49 -9.92 18.79
N LEU A 244 6.64 -10.91 19.01
CA LEU A 244 5.59 -11.34 18.08
C LEU A 244 4.21 -10.90 18.59
N THR A 245 3.28 -10.62 17.66
CA THR A 245 1.87 -10.31 18.00
C THR A 245 1.26 -11.34 18.93
N SER A 246 1.48 -12.63 18.67
CA SER A 246 0.95 -13.71 19.50
C SER A 246 1.66 -15.03 19.22
N SER A 247 1.69 -15.91 20.21
CA SER A 247 2.01 -17.31 20.03
C SER A 247 0.94 -18.20 20.66
N GLY A 248 0.40 -19.11 19.85
CA GLY A 248 -0.65 -20.06 20.22
C GLY A 248 -0.12 -21.38 20.79
N TYR A 249 1.14 -21.73 20.49
CA TYR A 249 1.72 -23.03 20.84
C TYR A 249 3.23 -22.95 21.18
N ASN A 250 4.10 -23.50 20.33
CA ASN A 250 5.55 -23.39 20.47
C ASN A 250 6.11 -22.33 19.51
N LEU A 251 7.17 -21.66 19.96
CA LEU A 251 8.08 -20.88 19.12
C LEU A 251 9.35 -21.71 18.90
N TYR A 252 9.83 -21.76 17.68
CA TYR A 252 11.01 -22.51 17.27
C TYR A 252 12.08 -21.55 16.79
N ARG A 253 13.30 -21.71 17.31
CA ARG A 253 14.50 -21.04 16.79
C ARG A 253 15.12 -21.96 15.76
N LEU A 254 15.34 -21.46 14.55
CA LEU A 254 15.86 -22.24 13.44
C LEU A 254 17.20 -21.71 12.95
N ASP A 255 18.06 -22.59 12.44
CA ASP A 255 19.34 -22.24 11.82
C ASP A 255 19.18 -21.81 10.35
N ALA A 256 20.30 -21.59 9.66
CA ALA A 256 20.31 -21.16 8.25
C ALA A 256 19.62 -22.17 7.30
N ASP A 257 19.60 -23.45 7.67
CA ASP A 257 18.99 -24.55 6.92
C ASP A 257 17.54 -24.84 7.40
N LYS A 258 16.94 -23.92 8.18
CA LYS A 258 15.62 -24.04 8.81
C LYS A 258 15.50 -25.24 9.78
N LYS A 259 16.60 -25.78 10.31
CA LYS A 259 16.55 -26.83 11.33
C LYS A 259 16.37 -26.25 12.72
N VAL A 260 15.60 -26.94 13.56
CA VAL A 260 15.29 -26.56 14.93
C VAL A 260 16.55 -26.61 15.78
N ILE A 261 16.97 -25.42 16.25
CA ILE A 261 18.02 -25.25 17.25
C ILE A 261 17.43 -25.42 18.65
N ASN A 262 16.25 -24.82 18.88
CA ASN A 262 15.60 -24.83 20.17
C ASN A 262 14.09 -24.60 20.04
N LYS A 263 13.33 -25.14 20.99
CA LYS A 263 11.88 -24.95 21.12
C LYS A 263 11.58 -24.21 22.42
N VAL A 264 10.75 -23.18 22.32
CA VAL A 264 10.24 -22.40 23.46
C VAL A 264 8.73 -22.57 23.54
N THR A 265 8.23 -23.20 24.60
CA THR A 265 6.79 -23.23 24.87
C THR A 265 6.35 -21.83 25.25
N ALA A 266 5.48 -21.25 24.43
CA ALA A 266 5.15 -19.85 24.50
C ALA A 266 3.66 -19.67 24.18
N THR A 267 2.85 -19.43 25.20
CA THR A 267 1.44 -19.08 25.04
C THR A 267 1.24 -17.64 25.51
N GLY A 268 0.64 -16.79 24.67
CA GLY A 268 0.35 -15.40 25.05
C GLY A 268 0.34 -14.44 23.86
N SER A 269 0.09 -13.16 24.16
CA SER A 269 0.10 -12.03 23.24
C SER A 269 0.28 -10.74 24.05
N PRO A 270 1.26 -9.87 23.73
CA PRO A 270 2.41 -10.12 22.85
C PRO A 270 3.39 -11.14 23.44
N LYS A 271 4.34 -11.64 22.64
CA LYS A 271 5.36 -12.59 23.12
C LYS A 271 6.76 -12.26 22.63
N THR A 272 7.67 -12.04 23.57
CA THR A 272 9.09 -11.80 23.31
C THR A 272 9.93 -13.08 23.44
N ILE A 273 10.90 -13.24 22.55
CA ILE A 273 11.90 -14.31 22.56
C ILE A 273 13.30 -13.75 22.27
N THR A 274 14.27 -14.07 23.12
CA THR A 274 15.68 -13.75 22.89
C THR A 274 16.32 -14.74 21.93
N CYS A 275 17.02 -14.28 20.91
CA CYS A 275 17.69 -15.10 19.90
C CYS A 275 19.21 -14.93 20.00
N SER A 276 19.93 -16.03 19.79
CA SER A 276 21.39 -16.04 19.65
C SER A 276 21.79 -15.81 18.20
N ALA A 277 23.07 -15.51 17.96
CA ALA A 277 23.61 -15.30 16.61
C ALA A 277 23.46 -16.51 15.67
N SER A 278 23.30 -17.72 16.24
CA SER A 278 23.03 -18.95 15.51
C SER A 278 21.59 -19.07 14.99
N THR A 279 20.64 -18.32 15.55
CA THR A 279 19.24 -18.33 15.09
C THR A 279 19.12 -17.44 13.85
N LYS A 280 18.62 -17.99 12.75
CA LYS A 280 18.40 -17.29 11.47
C LYS A 280 16.92 -17.15 11.12
N TYR A 281 16.06 -18.01 11.68
CA TYR A 281 14.62 -17.90 11.53
C TYR A 281 13.89 -18.20 12.84
N LEU A 282 12.66 -17.68 12.94
CA LEU A 282 11.70 -18.05 13.96
C LEU A 282 10.51 -18.74 13.30
N GLY A 283 10.23 -19.98 13.71
CA GLY A 283 8.99 -20.67 13.37
C GLY A 283 7.96 -20.47 14.48
N PHE A 284 6.72 -20.16 14.13
CA PHE A 284 5.67 -19.90 15.11
C PHE A 284 4.32 -20.46 14.69
N SER A 285 3.43 -20.66 15.66
CA SER A 285 2.03 -20.99 15.41
C SER A 285 1.16 -20.04 16.22
N CYS A 286 0.14 -19.47 15.60
CA CYS A 286 -0.75 -18.48 16.18
C CYS A 286 -2.21 -18.95 16.08
N LYS A 287 -3.00 -18.67 17.13
CA LYS A 287 -4.45 -18.89 17.08
C LYS A 287 -5.07 -17.77 16.26
N LYS A 288 -5.94 -18.11 15.30
CA LYS A 288 -6.65 -17.12 14.46
C LYS A 288 -7.46 -16.12 15.27
N ALA A 289 -8.03 -16.57 16.39
CA ALA A 289 -8.77 -15.73 17.32
C ALA A 289 -7.92 -14.64 18.01
N ARG A 290 -6.58 -14.70 17.91
CA ARG A 290 -5.67 -13.70 18.47
C ARG A 290 -5.12 -12.76 17.41
N ALA A 291 -4.72 -13.31 16.28
CA ALA A 291 -4.25 -12.54 15.14
C ALA A 291 -4.40 -13.38 13.87
N LEU A 292 -4.75 -12.71 12.78
CA LEU A 292 -4.69 -13.27 11.44
C LEU A 292 -3.35 -12.87 10.77
N PRO A 293 -2.89 -13.61 9.73
CA PRO A 293 -1.64 -13.31 9.03
C PRO A 293 -1.51 -11.83 8.63
N GLU A 294 -2.57 -11.21 8.13
CA GLU A 294 -2.56 -9.83 7.63
C GLU A 294 -2.27 -8.76 8.69
N ASN A 295 -2.42 -9.08 9.97
CA ASN A 295 -2.21 -8.16 11.10
C ASN A 295 -1.13 -8.67 12.07
N PHE A 296 -0.33 -9.65 11.64
CA PHE A 296 0.71 -10.24 12.47
C PHE A 296 2.03 -9.49 12.30
N MET A 297 2.72 -9.27 13.40
CA MET A 297 4.01 -8.59 13.44
C MET A 297 5.03 -9.44 14.16
N VAL A 298 6.26 -9.32 13.70
CA VAL A 298 7.46 -9.76 14.40
C VAL A 298 8.44 -8.60 14.34
N VAL A 299 8.81 -8.02 15.48
CA VAL A 299 9.74 -6.89 15.52
C VAL A 299 10.96 -7.24 16.36
N LYS A 300 12.13 -6.71 16.00
CA LYS A 300 13.35 -6.82 16.82
C LYS A 300 13.34 -5.76 17.94
N SER A 301 12.51 -6.00 18.95
CA SER A 301 12.34 -5.13 20.12
C SER A 301 11.76 -5.96 21.28
N ASP A 302 11.80 -5.41 22.49
CA ASP A 302 11.15 -5.97 23.68
C ASP A 302 9.63 -5.68 23.73
N SER A 303 9.12 -4.80 22.86
CA SER A 303 7.70 -4.47 22.72
C SER A 303 7.25 -4.44 21.26
N LEU A 304 5.92 -4.53 21.05
CA LEU A 304 5.32 -4.22 19.75
C LEU A 304 5.06 -2.71 19.63
N PRO A 305 5.04 -2.17 18.40
CA PRO A 305 4.44 -0.86 18.11
C PRO A 305 2.96 -0.82 18.51
N GLU A 306 2.44 0.38 18.83
CA GLU A 306 1.04 0.57 19.23
C GLU A 306 0.04 0.24 18.11
N THR A 307 0.46 0.45 16.85
CA THR A 307 -0.33 0.18 15.65
C THR A 307 0.33 -0.90 14.79
N TYR A 308 -0.47 -1.58 13.97
CA TYR A 308 0.08 -2.52 12.99
C TYR A 308 0.95 -1.77 11.97
N ILE A 309 2.20 -2.21 11.81
CA ILE A 309 3.09 -1.74 10.74
C ILE A 309 3.31 -2.89 9.73
N PRO A 310 3.17 -2.64 8.41
CA PRO A 310 3.36 -3.67 7.41
C PRO A 310 4.83 -4.09 7.31
N TYR A 311 5.10 -5.26 6.75
CA TYR A 311 6.47 -5.65 6.39
C TYR A 311 7.04 -4.79 5.25
N GLY A 312 8.34 -4.52 5.30
CA GLY A 312 9.07 -3.87 4.20
C GLY A 312 9.43 -2.43 4.53
N PHE A 313 9.35 -1.55 3.55
CA PHE A 313 9.64 -0.12 3.69
C PHE A 313 8.32 0.66 3.71
N THR A 314 8.08 1.45 4.76
CA THR A 314 7.03 2.48 4.76
C THR A 314 7.68 3.80 4.43
N LEU A 315 7.28 4.42 3.33
CA LEU A 315 7.64 5.82 3.12
C LEU A 315 7.01 6.65 4.25
N LYS A 316 7.75 7.62 4.79
CA LYS A 316 7.20 8.55 5.80
C LYS A 316 5.92 9.26 5.31
N ASP A 317 5.67 9.22 4.00
CA ASP A 317 4.54 9.88 3.35
C ASP A 317 3.48 8.92 2.76
N TYR A 318 3.12 7.82 3.43
CA TYR A 318 1.70 7.42 3.35
C TYR A 318 0.89 8.35 4.26
N ILE A 319 0.78 9.61 3.87
CA ILE A 319 -0.15 10.56 4.48
C ILE A 319 -1.50 10.28 3.79
N PRO A 320 -2.53 9.78 4.50
CA PRO A 320 -3.89 9.82 4.00
C PRO A 320 -4.17 11.26 3.60
N LEU A 321 -4.48 11.50 2.33
CA LEU A 321 -4.78 12.83 1.83
C LEU A 321 -5.85 13.46 2.73
N THR A 322 -5.57 14.65 3.26
CA THR A 322 -6.58 15.45 3.95
C THR A 322 -7.74 15.75 3.01
N GLU A 323 -8.95 16.01 3.53
CA GLU A 323 -10.09 16.39 2.67
C GLU A 323 -9.79 17.61 1.79
N THR A 324 -8.94 18.52 2.28
CA THR A 324 -8.41 19.65 1.51
C THR A 324 -7.52 19.16 0.36
N GLN A 325 -6.57 18.25 0.61
CA GLN A 325 -5.73 17.68 -0.45
C GLN A 325 -6.52 16.81 -1.45
N LYS A 326 -7.60 16.14 -1.02
CA LYS A 326 -8.51 15.43 -1.94
C LYS A 326 -9.22 16.41 -2.88
N THR A 327 -9.64 17.55 -2.34
CA THR A 327 -10.29 18.63 -3.10
C THR A 327 -9.30 19.33 -4.03
N GLU A 328 -8.09 19.62 -3.55
CA GLU A 328 -7.01 20.21 -4.34
C GLU A 328 -6.48 19.24 -5.40
N ILE A 329 -6.40 17.93 -5.16
CA ILE A 329 -6.02 16.93 -6.17
C ILE A 329 -7.09 16.80 -7.26
N ALA A 330 -8.37 16.90 -6.90
CA ALA A 330 -9.44 16.98 -7.89
C ALA A 330 -9.34 18.26 -8.77
N GLU A 331 -8.77 19.34 -8.22
CA GLU A 331 -8.47 20.59 -8.93
C GLU A 331 -7.09 20.59 -9.64
N LEU A 332 -6.14 19.75 -9.21
CA LEU A 332 -4.73 19.70 -9.64
C LEU A 332 -4.43 18.64 -10.71
N VAL A 333 -5.40 17.89 -11.24
CA VAL A 333 -5.15 17.07 -12.44
C VAL A 333 -5.11 18.00 -13.67
N PRO A 334 -3.92 18.37 -14.19
CA PRO A 334 -3.84 19.38 -15.23
C PRO A 334 -4.09 18.73 -16.59
N ASP A 335 -4.83 19.44 -17.43
CA ASP A 335 -4.90 19.27 -18.88
C ASP A 335 -5.60 18.00 -19.43
N ALA A 336 -6.51 17.34 -18.73
CA ALA A 336 -7.41 16.36 -19.37
C ALA A 336 -8.62 17.08 -19.99
N GLU A 337 -8.89 16.83 -21.28
CA GLU A 337 -10.06 17.39 -21.98
C GLU A 337 -11.36 16.76 -21.48
N GLU A 338 -11.30 15.48 -21.08
CA GLU A 338 -12.43 14.71 -20.59
C GLU A 338 -12.19 14.20 -19.16
N LYS A 339 -13.24 14.18 -18.34
CA LYS A 339 -13.20 13.73 -16.94
C LYS A 339 -14.37 12.79 -16.68
N TYR A 340 -14.06 11.65 -16.08
CA TYR A 340 -15.01 10.61 -15.71
C TYR A 340 -14.81 10.22 -14.25
N VAL A 341 -15.90 9.89 -13.56
CA VAL A 341 -15.91 9.46 -12.17
C VAL A 341 -16.46 8.04 -12.07
N VAL A 342 -15.70 7.15 -11.43
CA VAL A 342 -16.12 5.80 -11.06
C VAL A 342 -16.45 5.80 -9.58
N ALA A 343 -17.70 5.51 -9.22
CA ALA A 343 -18.17 5.49 -7.83
C ALA A 343 -19.30 4.48 -7.64
N SER A 344 -19.39 3.86 -6.45
CA SER A 344 -20.47 2.91 -6.13
C SER A 344 -21.87 3.48 -6.28
N SER A 345 -22.02 4.81 -6.21
CA SER A 345 -23.26 5.53 -6.52
C SER A 345 -22.95 6.97 -6.95
N GLY A 346 -23.62 7.45 -8.00
CA GLY A 346 -23.56 8.86 -8.41
C GLY A 346 -22.31 9.26 -9.22
N GLY A 347 -21.46 8.30 -9.61
CA GLY A 347 -20.43 8.50 -10.63
C GLY A 347 -20.99 8.33 -12.05
N ASP A 348 -20.17 8.67 -13.05
CA ASP A 348 -20.45 8.39 -14.47
C ASP A 348 -20.51 6.89 -14.74
N TYR A 349 -19.70 6.12 -14.01
CA TYR A 349 -19.66 4.67 -14.04
C TYR A 349 -19.70 4.08 -12.63
N THR A 350 -20.19 2.84 -12.52
CA THR A 350 -20.23 2.12 -11.23
C THR A 350 -19.05 1.19 -11.03
N GLY A 351 -18.44 0.74 -12.13
CA GLY A 351 -17.25 -0.11 -12.15
C GLY A 351 -16.17 0.44 -13.08
N ILE A 352 -14.92 0.03 -12.84
CA ILE A 352 -13.79 0.43 -13.69
C ILE A 352 -13.77 -0.36 -15.00
N ILE A 353 -14.15 -1.64 -15.01
CA ILE A 353 -14.21 -2.46 -16.23
C ILE A 353 -15.28 -1.92 -17.18
N GLU A 354 -16.42 -1.46 -16.64
CA GLU A 354 -17.46 -0.75 -17.38
C GLU A 354 -16.89 0.51 -18.05
N ALA A 355 -16.23 1.38 -17.27
CA ALA A 355 -15.63 2.60 -17.78
C ALA A 355 -14.57 2.34 -18.87
N LEU A 356 -13.68 1.38 -18.66
CA LEU A 356 -12.65 1.04 -19.63
C LEU A 356 -13.26 0.49 -20.92
N THR A 357 -14.32 -0.33 -20.82
CA THR A 357 -15.01 -0.90 -21.98
C THR A 357 -15.73 0.17 -22.80
N ASP A 358 -16.45 1.08 -22.15
CA ASP A 358 -17.19 2.16 -22.82
C ASP A 358 -16.26 3.18 -23.50
N LEU A 359 -15.09 3.42 -22.91
CA LEU A 359 -14.11 4.38 -23.41
C LEU A 359 -13.10 3.77 -24.41
N GLN A 360 -13.23 2.50 -24.78
CA GLN A 360 -12.34 1.87 -25.75
C GLN A 360 -12.31 2.62 -27.09
N GLY A 361 -11.11 2.83 -27.62
CA GLY A 361 -10.89 3.56 -28.88
C GLY A 361 -11.00 5.08 -28.80
N ASN A 362 -11.34 5.64 -27.62
CA ASN A 362 -11.23 7.08 -27.40
C ASN A 362 -9.75 7.45 -27.19
N GLU A 363 -9.18 8.27 -28.06
CA GLU A 363 -7.78 8.72 -28.00
C GLU A 363 -7.59 10.08 -27.31
N ASN A 364 -8.67 10.78 -26.94
CA ASN A 364 -8.61 12.09 -26.29
C ASN A 364 -7.92 11.99 -24.93
N LYS A 365 -7.28 13.08 -24.51
CA LYS A 365 -6.67 13.11 -23.17
C LYS A 365 -7.76 13.15 -22.11
N LYS A 366 -7.75 12.17 -21.21
CA LYS A 366 -8.84 11.98 -20.26
C LYS A 366 -8.38 11.53 -18.88
N THR A 367 -9.20 11.81 -17.87
CA THR A 367 -8.98 11.33 -16.49
C THR A 367 -10.17 10.50 -16.02
N ILE A 368 -9.90 9.31 -15.51
CA ILE A 368 -10.86 8.46 -14.78
C ILE A 368 -10.50 8.54 -13.30
N THR A 369 -11.37 9.20 -12.53
CA THR A 369 -11.22 9.35 -11.08
C THR A 369 -12.01 8.25 -10.39
N ILE A 370 -11.35 7.44 -9.57
CA ILE A 370 -12.01 6.37 -8.80
C ILE A 370 -12.18 6.86 -7.36
N MET A 371 -13.43 6.90 -6.90
CA MET A 371 -13.77 7.31 -5.54
C MET A 371 -13.45 6.19 -4.53
N PRO A 372 -13.32 6.50 -3.22
CA PRO A 372 -12.97 5.49 -2.22
C PRO A 372 -13.91 4.29 -2.23
N GLY A 373 -13.36 3.08 -2.15
CA GLY A 373 -14.15 1.84 -2.17
C GLY A 373 -13.35 0.60 -2.54
N ILE A 374 -14.01 -0.55 -2.41
CA ILE A 374 -13.52 -1.84 -2.93
C ILE A 374 -14.36 -2.18 -4.15
N TYR A 375 -13.70 -2.28 -5.30
CA TYR A 375 -14.28 -2.60 -6.59
C TYR A 375 -13.97 -4.06 -6.91
N ASP A 376 -15.02 -4.89 -7.00
CA ASP A 376 -14.89 -6.32 -7.25
C ASP A 376 -14.85 -6.58 -8.76
N LEU A 377 -13.63 -6.58 -9.31
CA LEU A 377 -13.43 -6.74 -10.73
C LEU A 377 -13.86 -8.12 -11.22
N PHE A 378 -13.82 -9.15 -10.38
CA PHE A 378 -14.28 -10.48 -10.77
C PHE A 378 -15.77 -10.45 -11.11
N GLU A 379 -16.58 -9.78 -10.28
CA GLU A 379 -18.00 -9.55 -10.54
C GLU A 379 -18.22 -8.58 -11.72
N GLU A 380 -17.38 -7.54 -11.88
CA GLU A 380 -17.48 -6.63 -13.04
C GLU A 380 -17.22 -7.35 -14.38
N TYR A 381 -16.36 -8.38 -14.41
CA TYR A 381 -16.18 -9.25 -15.57
C TYR A 381 -17.37 -10.22 -15.79
N GLY A 382 -18.29 -10.35 -14.83
CA GLY A 382 -19.46 -11.22 -14.91
C GLY A 382 -19.44 -12.43 -13.94
N GLY A 383 -18.49 -12.46 -13.01
CA GLY A 383 -18.45 -13.45 -11.93
C GLY A 383 -18.26 -14.89 -12.40
N SER A 384 -18.62 -15.84 -11.53
CA SER A 384 -18.34 -17.27 -11.76
C SER A 384 -19.07 -17.84 -12.97
N GLU A 385 -20.28 -17.38 -13.25
CA GLU A 385 -21.07 -17.87 -14.38
C GLU A 385 -20.37 -17.54 -15.71
N TRP A 386 -19.88 -16.31 -15.85
CA TRP A 386 -19.16 -15.89 -17.06
C TRP A 386 -17.82 -16.61 -17.20
N HIS A 387 -17.03 -16.72 -16.12
CA HIS A 387 -15.71 -17.38 -16.16
C HIS A 387 -15.78 -18.88 -16.46
N GLN A 388 -16.85 -19.55 -16.04
CA GLN A 388 -17.08 -20.96 -16.36
C GLN A 388 -17.72 -21.16 -17.73
N ALA A 389 -18.56 -20.22 -18.19
CA ALA A 389 -19.16 -20.30 -19.53
C ALA A 389 -18.14 -20.00 -20.65
N GLU A 390 -17.19 -19.11 -20.38
CA GLU A 390 -16.12 -18.71 -21.29
C GLU A 390 -14.92 -19.69 -21.23
N GLU A 391 -15.19 -21.01 -21.23
CA GLU A 391 -14.18 -22.06 -21.41
C GLU A 391 -13.68 -22.18 -22.88
N ASN A 392 -14.07 -21.25 -23.74
CA ASN A 392 -13.70 -21.28 -25.15
C ASN A 392 -12.21 -20.94 -25.33
N GLN A 393 -11.38 -21.98 -25.33
CA GLN A 393 -9.91 -21.92 -25.42
C GLN A 393 -9.35 -21.17 -26.64
N THR A 394 -10.20 -20.70 -27.55
CA THR A 394 -9.78 -19.90 -28.71
C THR A 394 -9.63 -18.42 -28.40
N LYS A 395 -10.40 -17.88 -27.43
CA LYS A 395 -10.30 -16.46 -27.08
C LYS A 395 -9.05 -16.20 -26.25
N ASN A 396 -8.43 -15.06 -26.48
CA ASN A 396 -7.27 -14.63 -25.69
C ASN A 396 -7.54 -13.30 -24.97
N TYR A 397 -6.58 -12.86 -24.17
CA TYR A 397 -6.67 -11.62 -23.40
C TYR A 397 -7.11 -10.39 -24.20
N HIS A 398 -6.81 -10.27 -25.50
CA HIS A 398 -7.29 -9.16 -26.32
C HIS A 398 -8.80 -9.15 -26.52
N GLU A 399 -9.44 -10.32 -26.52
CA GLU A 399 -10.88 -10.47 -26.72
C GLU A 399 -11.65 -10.49 -25.39
N LEU A 400 -10.96 -10.82 -24.29
CA LEU A 400 -11.56 -11.02 -22.98
C LEU A 400 -11.42 -9.81 -22.05
N CYS A 401 -10.41 -8.97 -22.26
CA CYS A 401 -10.11 -7.85 -21.37
C CYS A 401 -10.24 -6.51 -22.08
N PRO A 402 -10.85 -5.49 -21.45
CA PRO A 402 -10.63 -4.13 -21.89
C PRO A 402 -9.19 -3.70 -21.58
N PHE A 403 -8.66 -2.82 -22.42
CA PHE A 403 -7.39 -2.16 -22.20
C PHE A 403 -7.62 -0.74 -21.68
N VAL A 404 -6.63 -0.16 -21.01
CA VAL A 404 -6.64 1.26 -20.67
C VAL A 404 -6.55 2.06 -21.98
N PRO A 405 -7.56 2.88 -22.32
CA PRO A 405 -7.54 3.65 -23.56
C PRO A 405 -6.36 4.62 -23.60
N LYS A 406 -5.87 4.94 -24.78
CA LYS A 406 -4.78 5.91 -24.97
C LYS A 406 -5.06 7.25 -24.27
N ASN A 407 -4.00 7.86 -23.75
CA ASN A 407 -4.01 9.17 -23.09
C ASN A 407 -4.91 9.24 -21.84
N THR A 408 -5.10 8.11 -21.16
CA THR A 408 -5.91 8.02 -19.94
C THR A 408 -5.05 8.13 -18.70
N THR A 409 -5.45 9.00 -17.77
CA THR A 409 -4.99 8.98 -16.38
C THR A 409 -6.06 8.34 -15.50
N ILE A 410 -5.75 7.19 -14.88
CA ILE A 410 -6.59 6.58 -13.85
C ILE A 410 -6.02 7.01 -12.49
N VAL A 411 -6.84 7.61 -11.63
CA VAL A 411 -6.40 8.07 -10.31
C VAL A 411 -7.40 7.71 -9.23
N GLY A 412 -6.92 7.06 -8.17
CA GLY A 412 -7.71 6.83 -6.96
C GLY A 412 -7.73 8.05 -6.03
N VAL A 413 -8.88 8.35 -5.46
CA VAL A 413 -9.06 9.34 -4.39
C VAL A 413 -9.32 8.60 -3.08
N GLY A 414 -8.47 8.81 -2.07
CA GLY A 414 -8.57 8.09 -0.81
C GLY A 414 -8.20 6.60 -0.94
N GLU A 415 -8.87 5.73 -0.19
CA GLU A 415 -8.60 4.30 -0.25
C GLU A 415 -9.42 3.63 -1.37
N VAL A 416 -8.75 3.34 -2.48
CA VAL A 416 -9.31 2.61 -3.62
C VAL A 416 -8.64 1.25 -3.73
N VAL A 417 -9.45 0.18 -3.73
CA VAL A 417 -8.99 -1.20 -3.90
C VAL A 417 -9.67 -1.82 -5.11
N LEU A 418 -8.89 -2.15 -6.13
CA LEU A 418 -9.32 -3.01 -7.23
C LEU A 418 -9.05 -4.46 -6.84
N ARG A 419 -10.10 -5.23 -6.56
CA ARG A 419 -10.01 -6.61 -6.10
C ARG A 419 -10.40 -7.57 -7.21
N TYR A 420 -9.57 -8.58 -7.46
CA TYR A 420 -9.89 -9.70 -8.34
C TYR A 420 -9.44 -10.99 -7.66
N ARG A 421 -10.35 -11.68 -6.96
CA ARG A 421 -10.00 -12.87 -6.18
C ARG A 421 -11.04 -13.99 -6.33
N PRO A 422 -11.17 -14.58 -7.52
CA PRO A 422 -11.95 -15.81 -7.64
C PRO A 422 -11.28 -16.96 -6.88
N THR A 423 -12.05 -17.99 -6.57
CA THR A 423 -11.54 -19.28 -6.07
C THR A 423 -11.31 -20.26 -7.22
N SER A 424 -10.60 -21.37 -6.94
CA SER A 424 -10.37 -22.44 -7.93
C SER A 424 -11.65 -23.10 -8.47
N SER A 425 -12.79 -22.95 -7.79
CA SER A 425 -14.09 -23.41 -8.29
C SER A 425 -14.83 -22.36 -9.13
N GLU A 426 -14.44 -21.09 -9.07
CA GLU A 426 -15.14 -19.98 -9.71
C GLU A 426 -14.52 -19.54 -11.03
N THR A 427 -13.31 -20.02 -11.33
CA THR A 427 -12.58 -19.72 -12.57
C THR A 427 -11.87 -20.97 -13.11
N THR A 428 -11.35 -20.87 -14.33
CA THR A 428 -10.58 -21.95 -14.96
C THR A 428 -9.14 -21.51 -15.23
N HIS A 429 -8.23 -22.47 -15.37
CA HIS A 429 -6.82 -22.16 -15.69
C HIS A 429 -6.69 -21.30 -16.97
N HIS A 430 -7.52 -21.56 -17.98
CA HIS A 430 -7.53 -20.76 -19.21
C HIS A 430 -7.82 -19.29 -18.90
N MET A 431 -8.87 -18.99 -18.14
CA MET A 431 -9.19 -17.62 -17.74
C MET A 431 -8.08 -17.00 -16.89
N CYS A 432 -7.49 -17.77 -15.97
CA CYS A 432 -6.38 -17.33 -15.12
C CYS A 432 -5.16 -16.88 -15.93
N VAL A 433 -4.89 -17.43 -17.11
CA VAL A 433 -3.75 -17.01 -17.95
C VAL A 433 -4.11 -15.93 -18.97
N GLN A 434 -5.38 -15.51 -19.06
CA GLN A 434 -5.81 -14.44 -19.97
C GLN A 434 -6.16 -13.14 -19.24
N ILE A 435 -6.79 -13.20 -18.06
CA ILE A 435 -7.34 -12.00 -17.40
C ILE A 435 -6.33 -11.36 -16.46
N SER A 436 -6.22 -10.03 -16.56
CA SER A 436 -5.54 -9.19 -15.57
C SER A 436 -6.48 -8.06 -15.14
N PRO A 437 -6.48 -7.64 -13.85
CA PRO A 437 -7.22 -6.47 -13.37
C PRO A 437 -7.09 -5.24 -14.26
N LEU A 438 -5.87 -4.96 -14.75
CA LEU A 438 -5.60 -3.88 -15.68
C LEU A 438 -4.69 -4.36 -16.82
N ASN A 439 -5.03 -3.95 -18.05
CA ASN A 439 -4.28 -4.27 -19.26
C ASN A 439 -3.92 -2.98 -19.99
N ILE A 440 -2.67 -2.83 -20.44
CA ILE A 440 -2.12 -1.59 -20.98
C ILE A 440 -1.38 -1.93 -22.27
N GLN A 441 -1.62 -1.17 -23.34
CA GLN A 441 -0.82 -1.24 -24.57
C GLN A 441 -0.29 0.13 -25.00
N GLU A 442 -0.89 1.21 -24.51
CA GLU A 442 -0.63 2.56 -24.97
C GLU A 442 -0.38 3.53 -23.82
N THR A 443 -0.02 4.77 -24.17
CA THR A 443 0.30 5.86 -23.26
C THR A 443 -0.82 6.06 -22.24
N CYS A 444 -0.48 5.90 -20.96
CA CYS A 444 -1.41 6.08 -19.86
C CYS A 444 -0.67 6.34 -18.54
N SER A 445 -1.42 6.75 -17.52
CA SER A 445 -0.94 6.89 -16.15
C SER A 445 -1.91 6.23 -15.19
N ILE A 446 -1.39 5.48 -14.23
CA ILE A 446 -2.19 4.81 -13.18
C ILE A 446 -1.63 5.22 -11.83
N LYS A 447 -2.49 5.81 -10.99
CA LYS A 447 -2.07 6.49 -9.77
C LYS A 447 -2.94 6.15 -8.57
N ASN A 448 -2.33 6.07 -7.38
CA ASN A 448 -3.02 6.06 -6.08
C ASN A 448 -4.03 4.93 -5.90
N ILE A 449 -3.73 3.72 -6.36
CA ILE A 449 -4.66 2.58 -6.32
C ILE A 449 -4.00 1.37 -5.68
N LYS A 450 -4.77 0.64 -4.86
CA LYS A 450 -4.41 -0.70 -4.41
C LYS A 450 -4.98 -1.73 -5.38
N ILE A 451 -4.18 -2.71 -5.78
CA ILE A 451 -4.64 -3.86 -6.57
C ILE A 451 -4.40 -5.12 -5.74
N ASP A 452 -5.48 -5.83 -5.44
CA ASP A 452 -5.43 -7.06 -4.67
C ASP A 452 -6.00 -8.21 -5.50
N CYS A 453 -5.13 -9.04 -6.03
CA CYS A 453 -5.54 -10.06 -6.98
C CYS A 453 -4.96 -11.46 -6.73
N ASP A 454 -5.66 -12.46 -7.28
CA ASP A 454 -5.33 -13.87 -7.26
C ASP A 454 -5.96 -14.56 -8.48
N TYR A 455 -5.52 -15.77 -8.83
CA TYR A 455 -6.08 -16.55 -9.96
C TYR A 455 -6.23 -15.73 -11.26
N CYS A 456 -5.22 -14.92 -11.55
CA CYS A 456 -5.18 -14.02 -12.70
C CYS A 456 -3.78 -14.04 -13.30
N ARG A 457 -3.67 -13.51 -14.53
CA ARG A 457 -2.44 -13.57 -15.32
C ARG A 457 -1.40 -12.67 -14.67
N TYR A 458 -1.70 -11.38 -14.62
CA TYR A 458 -0.93 -10.37 -13.90
C TYR A 458 -1.90 -9.49 -13.10
N ALA A 459 -1.40 -8.68 -12.16
CA ALA A 459 -2.16 -7.56 -11.59
C ALA A 459 -2.25 -6.42 -12.60
N ILE A 460 -1.13 -6.12 -13.26
CA ILE A 460 -1.07 -5.21 -14.41
C ILE A 460 -0.33 -5.92 -15.53
N HIS A 461 -1.00 -6.04 -16.67
CA HIS A 461 -0.42 -6.56 -17.90
C HIS A 461 -0.09 -5.40 -18.83
N ILE A 462 1.18 -5.23 -19.15
CA ILE A 462 1.66 -4.26 -20.13
C ILE A 462 2.07 -5.05 -21.38
N GLU A 463 1.46 -4.77 -22.53
CA GLU A 463 1.80 -5.44 -23.80
C GLU A 463 1.79 -4.41 -24.92
N THR A 464 2.92 -3.72 -25.07
CA THR A 464 3.10 -2.70 -26.12
C THR A 464 3.49 -3.33 -27.47
N GLY A 465 3.93 -4.61 -27.50
CA GLY A 465 4.03 -5.43 -28.73
C GLY A 465 4.75 -4.80 -29.94
N SER A 466 4.62 -5.28 -31.17
CA SER A 466 5.20 -4.57 -32.33
C SER A 466 4.41 -3.32 -32.75
N ASP A 467 3.18 -3.21 -32.27
CA ASP A 467 2.17 -2.32 -32.86
C ASP A 467 2.02 -1.00 -32.09
N TYR A 468 2.50 -0.94 -30.84
CA TYR A 468 2.40 0.24 -29.97
C TYR A 468 3.79 0.74 -29.55
N ILE A 469 4.41 1.53 -30.44
CA ILE A 469 5.77 2.04 -30.29
C ILE A 469 5.81 3.45 -29.67
N ASN A 470 6.89 3.77 -28.95
CA ASN A 470 7.11 5.07 -28.30
C ASN A 470 6.04 5.47 -27.28
N GLU A 471 5.42 4.49 -26.62
CA GLU A 471 4.38 4.75 -25.63
C GLU A 471 4.98 5.17 -24.28
N ASN A 472 4.24 6.01 -23.53
CA ASN A 472 4.66 6.50 -22.21
C ASN A 472 3.72 5.97 -21.13
N ILE A 473 4.22 5.05 -20.31
CA ILE A 473 3.45 4.39 -19.27
C ILE A 473 3.99 4.82 -17.91
N LEU A 474 3.11 5.37 -17.07
CA LEU A 474 3.43 5.76 -15.69
C LEU A 474 2.59 4.95 -14.70
N LEU A 475 3.27 4.23 -13.82
CA LEU A 475 2.69 3.60 -12.64
C LEU A 475 3.20 4.35 -11.42
N GLU A 476 2.32 5.01 -10.67
CA GLU A 476 2.71 5.90 -9.57
C GLU A 476 1.90 5.63 -8.30
N ASN A 477 2.57 5.50 -7.16
CA ASN A 477 1.90 5.34 -5.87
C ASN A 477 0.89 4.18 -5.86
N LEU A 478 1.30 3.02 -6.38
CA LEU A 478 0.47 1.82 -6.41
C LEU A 478 0.86 0.85 -5.31
N ASN A 479 -0.12 0.16 -4.73
CA ASN A 479 0.10 -0.97 -3.84
C ASN A 479 -0.49 -2.23 -4.47
N ILE A 480 0.37 -3.10 -4.98
CA ILE A 480 -0.01 -4.29 -5.72
C ILE A 480 0.31 -5.53 -4.89
N LYS A 481 -0.72 -6.32 -4.57
CA LYS A 481 -0.60 -7.64 -3.98
C LYS A 481 -1.19 -8.66 -4.97
N LYS A 482 -0.31 -9.45 -5.61
CA LYS A 482 -0.71 -10.63 -6.36
C LYS A 482 -0.40 -11.91 -5.59
N LEU A 483 -1.44 -12.67 -5.28
CA LEU A 483 -1.33 -14.04 -4.82
C LEU A 483 -1.08 -14.98 -6.02
N ASN A 484 -0.44 -16.12 -5.77
CA ASN A 484 -0.01 -17.03 -6.83
C ASN A 484 -0.65 -18.42 -6.69
N ASN A 485 -1.98 -18.48 -6.74
CA ASN A 485 -2.67 -19.76 -6.80
C ASN A 485 -2.77 -20.34 -8.22
N ASP A 486 -3.00 -19.53 -9.25
CA ASP A 486 -2.94 -19.92 -10.67
C ASP A 486 -2.71 -18.68 -11.56
N GLY A 487 -2.35 -18.89 -12.83
CA GLY A 487 -1.96 -17.85 -13.79
C GLY A 487 -0.44 -17.67 -13.87
N TYR A 488 0.02 -16.48 -14.27
CA TYR A 488 1.45 -16.20 -14.34
C TYR A 488 2.02 -15.73 -12.99
N PRO A 489 3.30 -16.07 -12.72
CA PRO A 489 3.88 -15.86 -11.39
C PRO A 489 4.12 -14.40 -10.99
N GLN A 490 4.12 -13.49 -11.96
CA GLN A 490 4.53 -12.10 -11.74
C GLN A 490 3.35 -11.19 -11.38
N ALA A 491 3.56 -10.21 -10.49
CA ALA A 491 2.51 -9.22 -10.21
C ALA A 491 2.35 -8.24 -11.38
N VAL A 492 3.43 -7.74 -11.94
CA VAL A 492 3.43 -6.89 -13.14
C VAL A 492 4.24 -7.59 -14.24
N GLY A 493 3.60 -7.81 -15.39
CA GLY A 493 4.22 -8.40 -16.57
C GLY A 493 4.24 -7.41 -17.72
N CYS A 494 5.36 -7.28 -18.41
CA CYS A 494 5.52 -6.38 -19.55
C CYS A 494 6.10 -7.11 -20.78
N GLY A 495 5.36 -7.08 -21.89
CA GLY A 495 5.82 -7.37 -23.25
C GLY A 495 6.16 -6.07 -23.96
N GLY A 496 7.42 -5.65 -23.79
CA GLY A 496 7.88 -4.31 -24.11
C GLY A 496 8.51 -4.17 -25.50
N THR A 497 8.37 -2.99 -26.12
CA THR A 497 8.82 -2.72 -27.49
C THR A 497 9.46 -1.35 -27.70
N THR A 498 9.79 -1.06 -28.94
CA THR A 498 10.56 0.09 -29.39
C THR A 498 10.17 1.43 -28.82
N GLY A 499 11.14 2.10 -28.19
CA GLY A 499 11.03 3.47 -27.70
C GLY A 499 10.08 3.67 -26.53
N THR A 500 9.46 2.60 -26.01
CA THR A 500 8.54 2.69 -24.86
C THR A 500 9.29 3.20 -23.62
N VAL A 501 8.66 4.16 -22.94
CA VAL A 501 9.11 4.68 -21.65
C VAL A 501 8.18 4.14 -20.56
N LEU A 502 8.72 3.30 -19.68
CA LEU A 502 7.99 2.76 -18.53
C LEU A 502 8.57 3.36 -17.25
N THR A 503 7.77 4.14 -16.54
CA THR A 503 8.13 4.68 -15.23
C THR A 503 7.29 4.02 -14.14
N VAL A 504 7.96 3.41 -13.17
CA VAL A 504 7.37 2.90 -11.94
C VAL A 504 7.92 3.74 -10.80
N ASN A 505 7.06 4.54 -10.18
CA ASN A 505 7.43 5.52 -9.17
C ASN A 505 6.65 5.27 -7.89
N ASN A 506 7.32 5.26 -6.74
CA ASN A 506 6.66 5.19 -5.44
C ASN A 506 5.70 3.99 -5.26
N CYS A 507 6.00 2.83 -5.86
CA CYS A 507 5.10 1.67 -5.85
C CYS A 507 5.56 0.60 -4.85
N TYR A 508 4.62 -0.08 -4.20
CA TYR A 508 4.85 -1.34 -3.49
C TYR A 508 4.27 -2.49 -4.32
N ILE A 509 5.12 -3.32 -4.90
CA ILE A 509 4.72 -4.40 -5.81
C ILE A 509 5.16 -5.74 -5.22
N ARG A 510 4.19 -6.55 -4.85
CA ARG A 510 4.38 -7.86 -4.26
C ARG A 510 3.75 -8.94 -5.13
N GLY A 511 4.53 -9.98 -5.44
CA GLY A 511 4.02 -11.23 -6.00
C GLY A 511 4.69 -12.43 -5.35
N SER A 512 4.03 -13.59 -5.32
CA SER A 512 4.59 -14.77 -4.65
C SER A 512 5.81 -15.30 -5.40
N LEU A 513 5.70 -15.60 -6.69
CA LEU A 513 6.81 -16.09 -7.49
C LEU A 513 7.56 -14.98 -8.24
N GLY A 514 6.98 -13.80 -8.49
CA GLY A 514 7.75 -12.65 -9.00
C GLY A 514 6.98 -11.34 -8.87
N SER A 515 7.67 -10.22 -8.78
CA SER A 515 7.02 -8.91 -8.59
C SER A 515 6.85 -8.20 -9.92
N PHE A 516 7.94 -8.05 -10.67
CA PHE A 516 8.00 -7.25 -11.87
C PHE A 516 8.89 -7.94 -12.90
N SER A 517 8.31 -8.26 -14.05
CA SER A 517 9.04 -8.90 -15.15
C SER A 517 8.77 -8.21 -16.45
N ILE A 518 9.84 -7.97 -17.19
CA ILE A 518 9.81 -7.45 -18.54
C ILE A 518 10.44 -8.50 -19.44
N HIS A 519 9.76 -8.82 -20.54
CA HIS A 519 10.36 -9.47 -21.69
C HIS A 519 10.25 -8.56 -22.91
N GLU A 520 11.24 -8.66 -23.80
CA GLU A 520 11.25 -7.96 -25.08
C GLU A 520 10.40 -8.68 -26.14
N ASN A 521 9.58 -7.91 -26.88
CA ASN A 521 8.76 -8.39 -27.99
C ASN A 521 8.88 -7.51 -29.28
N GLY A 522 9.98 -6.75 -29.47
CA GLY A 522 10.13 -5.74 -30.54
C GLY A 522 10.36 -6.29 -31.97
N GLN A 523 10.96 -5.49 -32.86
CA GLN A 523 11.62 -6.00 -34.08
C GLN A 523 13.13 -5.71 -34.05
N ASN A 524 13.95 -6.53 -34.71
CA ASN A 524 15.41 -6.38 -34.74
C ASN A 524 15.85 -4.98 -35.25
N GLY A 525 16.76 -4.33 -34.51
CA GLY A 525 17.44 -3.11 -34.96
C GLY A 525 16.69 -1.82 -34.67
N GLN A 526 15.73 -1.85 -33.75
CA GLN A 526 14.97 -0.68 -33.29
C GLN A 526 15.48 -0.21 -31.91
N ASN A 527 15.12 1.02 -31.51
CA ASN A 527 15.45 1.53 -30.18
C ASN A 527 14.81 0.62 -29.12
N GLY A 528 15.53 0.19 -28.08
CA GLY A 528 14.90 -0.56 -26.98
C GLY A 528 14.05 0.34 -26.08
N MET A 529 13.69 -0.20 -24.91
CA MET A 529 12.89 0.51 -23.92
C MET A 529 13.75 1.36 -22.99
N ASN A 530 13.15 2.40 -22.43
CA ASN A 530 13.69 3.11 -21.28
C ASN A 530 12.80 2.83 -20.06
N ILE A 531 13.36 2.15 -19.07
CA ILE A 531 12.65 1.73 -17.87
C ILE A 531 13.22 2.50 -16.68
N PHE A 532 12.35 3.16 -15.93
CA PHE A 532 12.69 3.93 -14.73
C PHE A 532 11.95 3.33 -13.54
N LEU A 533 12.67 2.68 -12.63
CA LEU A 533 12.16 2.22 -11.35
C LEU A 533 12.68 3.18 -10.29
N LYS A 534 11.78 3.85 -9.57
CA LYS A 534 12.10 4.92 -8.62
C LYS A 534 11.32 4.76 -7.34
N ASP A 535 11.98 4.94 -6.20
CA ASP A 535 11.32 5.06 -4.89
C ASP A 535 10.36 3.89 -4.58
N SER A 536 10.64 2.70 -5.13
CA SER A 536 9.69 1.59 -5.21
C SER A 536 10.21 0.34 -4.53
N THR A 537 9.30 -0.49 -4.03
CA THR A 537 9.57 -1.76 -3.36
C THR A 537 9.04 -2.92 -4.20
N PHE A 538 9.88 -3.88 -4.54
CA PHE A 538 9.57 -5.07 -5.32
C PHE A 538 9.86 -6.32 -4.49
N VAL A 539 8.82 -7.02 -4.03
CA VAL A 539 8.96 -8.16 -3.12
C VAL A 539 8.48 -9.44 -3.77
N LYS A 540 9.38 -10.41 -3.89
CA LYS A 540 9.05 -11.82 -4.15
C LYS A 540 8.93 -12.54 -2.82
N THR A 541 7.78 -13.12 -2.49
CA THR A 541 7.63 -13.78 -1.18
C THR A 541 8.03 -15.26 -1.17
N SER A 542 8.10 -15.93 -2.32
CA SER A 542 8.49 -17.34 -2.34
C SER A 542 9.94 -17.57 -1.94
N SER A 543 10.23 -18.76 -1.41
CA SER A 543 11.61 -19.22 -1.24
C SER A 543 12.20 -19.83 -2.52
N ASP A 544 11.43 -19.93 -3.61
CA ASP A 544 11.89 -20.49 -4.89
C ASP A 544 13.02 -19.64 -5.48
N THR A 545 14.24 -20.18 -5.46
CA THR A 545 15.44 -19.49 -5.94
C THR A 545 15.51 -19.38 -7.46
N THR A 546 14.62 -20.04 -8.20
CA THR A 546 14.55 -19.95 -9.68
C THR A 546 13.71 -18.78 -10.18
N ARG A 547 13.16 -17.99 -9.27
CA ARG A 547 12.27 -16.87 -9.56
C ARG A 547 12.75 -15.58 -8.91
N PHE A 548 12.31 -14.44 -9.46
CA PHE A 548 12.92 -13.14 -9.20
C PHE A 548 11.91 -12.03 -8.98
N ALA A 549 12.18 -11.12 -8.05
CA ALA A 549 11.39 -9.91 -7.84
C ALA A 549 11.50 -8.98 -9.04
N LEU A 550 12.72 -8.75 -9.53
CA LEU A 550 12.98 -8.05 -10.78
C LEU A 550 13.52 -9.03 -11.82
N ARG A 551 12.84 -9.12 -12.96
CA ARG A 551 13.30 -9.93 -14.10
C ARG A 551 13.30 -9.11 -15.37
N PHE A 552 14.45 -9.07 -16.04
CA PHE A 552 14.59 -8.51 -17.38
C PHE A 552 15.04 -9.63 -18.33
N SER A 553 14.24 -9.91 -19.35
CA SER A 553 14.49 -11.00 -20.29
C SER A 553 14.40 -10.58 -21.76
N CYS A 554 15.25 -11.20 -22.57
CA CYS A 554 15.24 -11.01 -24.03
C CYS A 554 14.80 -12.31 -24.72
N THR A 555 14.04 -12.21 -25.80
CA THR A 555 13.51 -13.38 -26.52
C THR A 555 14.32 -13.73 -27.75
N ARG A 556 14.82 -12.76 -28.54
CA ARG A 556 15.65 -13.04 -29.74
C ARG A 556 16.36 -11.86 -30.41
N GLN A 557 16.25 -10.63 -29.92
CA GLN A 557 16.43 -9.47 -30.79
C GLN A 557 17.55 -8.51 -30.36
N ASP A 558 17.97 -7.66 -31.28
CA ASP A 558 19.17 -6.82 -31.15
C ASP A 558 18.94 -5.46 -30.47
N ASN A 559 17.81 -5.24 -29.82
CA ASN A 559 17.46 -3.94 -29.26
C ASN A 559 18.15 -3.70 -27.91
N SER A 560 18.75 -2.52 -27.72
CA SER A 560 19.40 -2.14 -26.46
C SER A 560 18.41 -1.42 -25.56
N HIS A 561 18.19 -1.95 -24.36
CA HIS A 561 17.26 -1.41 -23.37
C HIS A 561 18.04 -0.71 -22.26
N ASN A 562 17.52 0.42 -21.76
CA ASN A 562 18.08 1.12 -20.62
C ASN A 562 17.17 0.95 -19.41
N VAL A 563 17.73 0.58 -18.27
CA VAL A 563 17.04 0.43 -17.00
C VAL A 563 17.75 1.29 -15.97
N TYR A 564 16.98 2.14 -15.30
CA TYR A 564 17.45 2.97 -14.20
C TYR A 564 16.67 2.56 -12.96
N ILE A 565 17.35 1.99 -11.98
CA ILE A 565 16.78 1.55 -10.71
C ILE A 565 17.34 2.47 -9.63
N ASN A 566 16.53 3.41 -9.16
CA ASN A 566 16.96 4.41 -8.22
C ASN A 566 16.13 4.35 -6.94
N ASN A 567 16.78 4.33 -5.78
CA ASN A 567 16.12 4.36 -4.48
C ASN A 567 15.03 3.28 -4.31
N CYS A 568 15.31 2.06 -4.76
CA CYS A 568 14.36 0.96 -4.70
C CYS A 568 14.78 -0.12 -3.71
N TYR A 569 13.78 -0.83 -3.17
CA TYR A 569 13.99 -2.10 -2.48
C TYR A 569 13.62 -3.27 -3.40
N PHE A 570 14.47 -4.29 -3.51
CA PHE A 570 14.13 -5.56 -4.14
C PHE A 570 14.98 -6.70 -3.60
N ASN A 571 14.38 -7.88 -3.39
CA ASN A 571 15.10 -8.99 -2.75
C ASN A 571 15.96 -9.82 -3.72
N ASN A 572 15.63 -9.90 -5.01
CA ASN A 572 16.52 -10.48 -6.02
C ASN A 572 16.24 -9.96 -7.45
N LEU A 573 17.29 -10.01 -8.29
CA LEU A 573 17.25 -9.55 -9.69
C LEU A 573 17.82 -10.62 -10.62
N SER A 574 17.16 -10.83 -11.77
CA SER A 574 17.63 -11.72 -12.84
C SER A 574 17.70 -11.03 -14.19
N LEU A 575 18.75 -11.37 -14.92
CA LEU A 575 18.87 -11.17 -16.36
C LEU A 575 18.82 -12.54 -17.05
N SER A 576 17.86 -12.74 -17.95
CA SER A 576 17.61 -14.07 -18.56
C SER A 576 17.30 -14.05 -20.05
N TYR A 577 17.56 -15.16 -20.76
CA TYR A 577 17.23 -15.34 -22.18
C TYR A 577 16.15 -16.39 -22.31
N GLU A 578 15.09 -16.13 -23.06
CA GLU A 578 13.94 -17.04 -23.08
C GLU A 578 14.06 -18.14 -24.14
N SER A 579 14.91 -18.02 -25.17
CA SER A 579 14.86 -18.93 -26.34
C SER A 579 15.91 -20.06 -26.39
N GLY A 580 16.59 -20.35 -25.28
CA GLY A 580 17.40 -21.58 -25.11
C GLY A 580 18.64 -21.72 -26.00
N GLN A 581 19.05 -20.67 -26.73
CA GLN A 581 20.28 -20.65 -27.53
C GLN A 581 21.49 -20.27 -26.66
N SER A 582 22.62 -20.94 -26.85
CA SER A 582 23.79 -20.92 -25.96
C SER A 582 24.69 -19.67 -26.06
N LEU A 583 24.35 -18.67 -26.89
CA LEU A 583 25.25 -17.55 -27.24
C LEU A 583 24.55 -16.18 -27.36
N ALA A 584 23.44 -15.95 -26.66
CA ALA A 584 22.76 -14.66 -26.70
C ALA A 584 23.38 -13.63 -25.74
N LYS A 585 23.65 -12.42 -26.23
CA LYS A 585 24.20 -11.30 -25.45
C LYS A 585 23.11 -10.65 -24.59
N ASN A 586 23.42 -10.27 -23.35
CA ASN A 586 22.57 -9.37 -22.55
C ASN A 586 22.45 -8.00 -23.26
N LYS A 587 21.21 -7.50 -23.39
CA LYS A 587 20.92 -6.22 -24.06
C LYS A 587 20.32 -5.16 -23.14
N TYR A 588 20.23 -5.44 -21.84
CA TYR A 588 19.85 -4.46 -20.84
C TYR A 588 21.08 -3.76 -20.25
N ASN A 589 21.14 -2.45 -20.42
CA ASN A 589 22.03 -1.54 -19.72
C ASN A 589 21.34 -1.14 -18.42
N ILE A 590 21.80 -1.64 -17.29
CA ILE A 590 21.16 -1.41 -15.99
C ILE A 590 22.05 -0.54 -15.12
N ILE A 591 21.50 0.58 -14.66
CA ILE A 591 22.11 1.46 -13.67
C ILE A 591 21.31 1.31 -12.37
N VAL A 592 22.00 0.93 -11.30
CA VAL A 592 21.40 0.79 -9.95
C VAL A 592 22.05 1.81 -9.02
N THR A 593 21.21 2.64 -8.37
CA THR A 593 21.64 3.71 -7.48
C THR A 593 20.79 3.73 -6.20
N ASN A 594 21.43 3.91 -5.05
CA ASN A 594 20.78 4.03 -3.74
C ASN A 594 19.78 2.91 -3.39
N CYS A 595 20.05 1.66 -3.79
CA CYS A 595 19.16 0.52 -3.50
C CYS A 595 19.73 -0.38 -2.38
N ASN A 596 18.92 -1.28 -1.83
CA ASN A 596 19.37 -2.29 -0.87
C ASN A 596 20.42 -3.25 -1.47
N ASN A 597 21.07 -4.08 -0.63
CA ASN A 597 21.81 -5.23 -1.11
C ASN A 597 20.84 -6.31 -1.61
N TYR A 598 21.13 -6.94 -2.74
CA TYR A 598 20.25 -7.90 -3.40
C TYR A 598 21.03 -9.07 -3.99
N ASP A 599 20.36 -10.22 -4.11
CA ASP A 599 20.91 -11.36 -4.85
C ASP A 599 20.75 -11.13 -6.36
N LEU A 600 21.85 -11.30 -7.09
CA LEU A 600 21.91 -11.13 -8.54
C LEU A 600 22.19 -12.48 -9.20
N ASP A 601 21.31 -12.90 -10.10
CA ASP A 601 21.49 -14.11 -10.89
C ASP A 601 21.69 -13.81 -12.39
N TYR A 602 22.62 -14.56 -12.97
CA TYR A 602 22.99 -14.51 -14.38
C TYR A 602 22.87 -15.89 -15.00
N ASN A 603 22.09 -16.01 -16.07
CA ASN A 603 21.97 -17.24 -16.85
C ASN A 603 22.91 -17.28 -18.09
N TYR A 604 24.09 -16.62 -18.06
CA TYR A 604 24.92 -16.37 -19.27
C TYR A 604 26.44 -16.52 -19.10
N ASN A 605 27.11 -16.75 -20.24
CA ASN A 605 28.53 -16.40 -20.48
C ASN A 605 28.62 -14.95 -20.97
N PHE A 606 29.46 -14.14 -20.32
CA PHE A 606 29.66 -12.74 -20.69
C PHE A 606 30.62 -12.59 -21.88
N ASP A 607 30.18 -11.89 -22.92
CA ASP A 607 31.05 -10.99 -23.69
C ASP A 607 30.85 -9.56 -23.12
N ASN A 608 31.95 -8.92 -22.75
CA ASN A 608 32.07 -7.76 -21.83
C ASN A 608 31.44 -6.42 -22.28
N GLU A 609 30.47 -6.39 -23.19
CA GLU A 609 30.03 -5.12 -23.81
C GLU A 609 28.92 -4.37 -23.05
N ASN A 610 28.04 -5.05 -22.29
CA ASN A 610 26.96 -4.41 -21.53
C ASN A 610 27.02 -4.78 -20.04
N GLN A 611 27.11 -3.76 -19.18
CA GLN A 611 27.43 -3.89 -17.75
C GLN A 611 26.25 -3.44 -16.87
N ILE A 612 26.05 -4.10 -15.72
CA ILE A 612 25.30 -3.49 -14.61
C ILE A 612 26.27 -2.52 -13.93
N LEU A 613 25.94 -1.24 -13.94
CA LEU A 613 26.66 -0.23 -13.17
C LEU A 613 25.93 -0.04 -11.85
N ASN A 614 26.53 -0.50 -10.77
CA ASN A 614 25.97 -0.40 -9.42
C ASN A 614 26.78 0.62 -8.61
N TYR A 615 26.12 1.71 -8.22
CA TYR A 615 26.71 2.81 -7.46
C TYR A 615 26.28 2.78 -5.97
N ASN A 616 25.81 1.63 -5.45
CA ASN A 616 25.50 1.45 -4.04
C ASN A 616 26.78 1.35 -3.19
N THR A 617 26.75 1.89 -1.97
CA THR A 617 27.91 1.99 -1.06
C THR A 617 28.26 0.69 -0.31
N SER A 618 27.64 -0.45 -0.63
CA SER A 618 27.94 -1.72 0.03
C SER A 618 27.92 -2.94 -0.91
N ILE A 619 28.83 -3.87 -0.60
CA ILE A 619 29.34 -5.01 -1.38
C ILE A 619 28.22 -5.93 -1.92
N LEU A 620 28.21 -6.13 -3.25
CA LEU A 620 27.48 -7.17 -3.95
C LEU A 620 27.95 -8.58 -3.53
N SER A 621 27.04 -9.44 -3.05
CA SER A 621 27.26 -10.89 -3.06
C SER A 621 26.83 -11.45 -4.42
N ILE A 622 27.76 -11.53 -5.36
CA ILE A 622 27.52 -12.17 -6.66
C ILE A 622 27.51 -13.69 -6.44
N THR A 623 26.35 -14.33 -6.58
CA THR A 623 26.26 -15.80 -6.54
C THR A 623 26.12 -16.30 -7.98
N ASN A 624 27.23 -16.67 -8.61
CA ASN A 624 27.22 -17.21 -9.96
C ASN A 624 26.73 -18.67 -9.93
N ARG A 625 25.49 -18.94 -10.33
CA ARG A 625 24.94 -20.31 -10.47
C ARG A 625 25.03 -20.81 -11.91
N GLY A 626 26.22 -20.73 -12.51
CA GLY A 626 26.51 -21.44 -13.75
C GLY A 626 26.64 -22.94 -13.51
N THR A 627 25.57 -23.73 -13.68
CA THR A 627 25.70 -25.18 -13.92
C THR A 627 26.09 -25.39 -15.38
N GLY A 628 27.35 -25.13 -15.69
CA GLY A 628 27.94 -25.44 -16.99
C GLY A 628 29.35 -25.99 -16.74
N ASN A 629 29.50 -27.31 -16.84
CA ASN A 629 30.82 -27.92 -16.95
C ASN A 629 31.50 -27.33 -18.19
N TYR A 630 32.63 -26.65 -18.02
CA TYR A 630 33.48 -26.26 -19.14
C TYR A 630 34.80 -27.03 -19.09
N ASN A 631 34.98 -27.87 -20.12
CA ASN A 631 36.28 -28.16 -20.72
C ASN A 631 36.63 -27.04 -21.70
#